data_AF-A0A0F9GID2-F1
#
_entry.id   AF-A0A0F9GID2-F1
#
_cell.length_a   1.000
_cell.length_b   1.000
_cell.length_c   1.000
_cell.angle_alpha   90.00
_cell.angle_beta   90.00
_cell.angle_gamma   90.00
#
_symmetry.space_group_name_H-M   'P 1'
#
loop_
_entity.id
_entity.type
_entity.pdbx_description
1 polymer ?
#
loop_
_entity_poly.entity_id
_entity_poly.type
_entity_poly.pdbx_seq_one_letter_code
_entity_poly.pdbx_strand_id
1 'polypeptide(L)' 'MSKGSIVFISDFSDIGTDTAVRQAMQRLSKKEFIIRLSQGIYYYPKVDKLLGMIKP' A
#
# COMPACT_ATOMS: atom_id res chain seq x y z
N MET A 1 -1.97 0.97 -9.83
CA MET A 1 -2.74 0.68 -8.59
C MET A 1 -4.03 1.50 -8.59
N SER A 2 -5.17 0.87 -8.30
CA SER A 2 -6.48 1.54 -8.19
C SER A 2 -6.88 1.69 -6.72
N LYS A 3 -7.56 2.78 -6.34
CA LYS A 3 -8.04 2.96 -4.97
C LYS A 3 -8.98 1.81 -4.59
N GLY A 4 -8.80 1.26 -3.39
CA GLY A 4 -9.51 0.09 -2.89
C GLY A 4 -8.81 -1.23 -3.17
N SER A 5 -7.63 -1.24 -3.78
CA SER A 5 -6.89 -2.47 -4.10
C SER A 5 -5.97 -2.93 -2.96
N ILE A 6 -5.74 -4.23 -2.90
CA ILE A 6 -4.60 -4.82 -2.19
C ILE A 6 -3.35 -4.70 -3.07
N VAL A 7 -2.21 -4.51 -2.44
CA VAL A 7 -0.91 -4.24 -3.06
C VAL A 7 0.12 -5.16 -2.41
N PHE A 8 0.87 -5.89 -3.23
CA PHE A 8 1.90 -6.79 -2.75
C PHE A 8 3.27 -6.21 -3.09
N ILE A 9 4.26 -6.42 -2.21
CA ILE A 9 5.65 -6.04 -2.51
C ILE A 9 6.18 -6.75 -3.75
N SER A 10 5.74 -7.98 -4.00
CA SER A 10 6.11 -8.77 -5.19
C SER A 10 5.71 -8.12 -6.51
N ASP A 11 4.69 -7.26 -6.50
CA ASP A 11 4.21 -6.54 -7.69
C ASP A 11 5.25 -5.53 -8.23
N PHE A 12 6.32 -5.27 -7.47
CA PHE A 12 7.38 -4.31 -7.80
C PHE A 12 8.76 -4.98 -7.96
N SER A 13 8.79 -6.31 -8.14
CA SER A 13 10.02 -7.09 -8.27
C SER A 13 10.88 -6.72 -9.48
N ASP A 14 10.29 -6.06 -10.47
CA ASP A 14 10.90 -5.59 -11.72
C ASP A 14 11.47 -4.17 -11.64
N ILE A 15 11.08 -3.37 -10.64
CA ILE A 15 11.47 -1.94 -10.55
C ILE A 15 12.53 -1.64 -9.49
N GLY A 16 12.96 -2.64 -8.71
CA GLY A 16 14.00 -2.45 -7.69
C GLY A 16 14.27 -3.68 -6.83
N THR A 17 15.28 -3.57 -5.96
CA THR A 17 15.58 -4.64 -4.99
C THR A 17 14.47 -4.75 -3.95
N ASP A 18 14.28 -5.96 -3.42
CA ASP A 18 13.31 -6.21 -2.33
C ASP A 18 13.50 -5.25 -1.15
N THR A 19 14.74 -4.94 -0.80
CA THR A 19 15.09 -3.96 0.25
C THR A 19 14.63 -2.54 -0.08
N ALA A 20 14.86 -2.07 -1.31
CA ALA A 20 14.47 -0.74 -1.74
C ALA A 20 12.94 -0.59 -1.79
N VAL A 21 12.23 -1.60 -2.32
CA VAL A 21 10.77 -1.63 -2.38
C VAL A 21 10.17 -1.64 -0.97
N ARG A 22 10.69 -2.49 -0.06
CA ARG A 22 10.24 -2.51 1.35
C ARG A 22 10.39 -1.16 2.03
N GLN A 23 11.52 -0.49 1.87
CA GLN A 23 11.73 0.84 2.43
C GLN A 23 10.76 1.87 1.84
N ALA A 24 10.51 1.82 0.53
CA ALA A 24 9.54 2.70 -0.12
C ALA A 24 8.12 2.49 0.43
N MET A 25 7.68 1.24 0.52
CA MET A 25 6.36 0.90 1.07
C MET A 25 6.22 1.29 2.54
N GLN A 26 7.28 1.15 3.35
CA GLN A 26 7.30 1.67 4.73
C GLN A 26 7.14 3.19 4.77
N ARG A 27 7.84 3.94 3.90
CA ARG A 27 7.69 5.40 3.84
C ARG A 27 6.29 5.82 3.40
N LEU A 28 5.71 5.14 2.42
CA LEU A 28 4.34 5.39 1.98
C LEU A 28 3.32 5.09 3.08
N SER A 29 3.53 4.02 3.83
CA SER A 29 2.66 3.66 4.95
C SER A 29 2.76 4.64 6.11
N LYS A 30 3.97 5.12 6.44
CA LYS A 30 4.18 6.18 7.44
C LYS A 30 3.52 7.51 7.07
N LYS A 31 3.38 7.78 5.77
CA LYS A 31 2.66 8.96 5.23
C LYS A 31 1.17 8.70 5.06
N GLU A 32 0.65 7.57 5.56
CA GLU A 32 -0.76 7.16 5.46
C GLU A 32 -1.29 7.05 4.01
N PHE A 33 -0.40 6.95 3.03
CA PHE A 33 -0.78 6.80 1.62
C PHE A 33 -1.29 5.39 1.32
N ILE A 34 -0.77 4.41 2.05
CA ILE A 34 -1.20 3.00 2.05
C ILE A 34 -1.26 2.48 3.48
N ILE A 35 -2.08 1.48 3.74
CA ILE A 35 -2.23 0.86 5.05
C ILE A 35 -1.56 -0.50 5.02
N ARG A 36 -0.65 -0.79 5.96
CA ARG A 36 -0.05 -2.12 6.06
C ARG A 36 -1.07 -3.09 6.66
N LEU A 37 -1.38 -4.15 5.94
CA LEU A 37 -2.24 -5.24 6.42
C LEU A 37 -1.43 -6.38 7.02
N SER A 38 -0.29 -6.71 6.41
CA SER A 38 0.62 -7.77 6.87
C SER A 38 2.04 -7.56 6.34
N GLN A 39 2.92 -8.54 6.50
CA GLN A 39 4.26 -8.52 5.92
C GLN A 39 4.21 -8.59 4.40
N GLY A 40 4.56 -7.48 3.76
CA GLY A 40 4.57 -7.37 2.30
C GLY A 40 3.19 -7.16 1.66
N ILE A 41 2.14 -6.96 2.47
CA ILE A 41 0.77 -6.76 2.01
C ILE A 41 0.26 -5.41 2.50
N TYR A 42 -0.22 -4.60 1.57
CA TYR A 42 -0.73 -3.26 1.81
C TYR A 42 -2.09 -3.07 1.16
N TYR A 43 -2.84 -2.10 1.66
CA TYR A 43 -4.10 -1.64 1.11
C TYR A 43 -3.95 -0.21 0.64
N TYR A 44 -4.38 0.07 -0.59
CA TYR A 44 -4.45 1.43 -1.12
C TYR A 44 -5.85 2.00 -0.88
N PRO A 45 -6.03 2.89 0.11
CA PRO A 45 -7.35 3.26 0.58
C PRO A 45 -8.21 3.97 -0.48
N LYS A 46 -9.47 3.56 -0.54
CA LYS A 46 -10.54 4.34 -1.17
C LYS A 46 -11.21 5.20 -0.10
N VAL A 47 -11.21 6.50 -0.33
CA VAL A 47 -11.89 7.46 0.54
C VAL A 47 -13.23 7.79 -0.11
N ASP A 48 -14.31 7.51 0.63
CA ASP A 48 -15.65 7.96 0.30
C ASP A 48 -15.97 9.26 1.05
N LYS A 49 -16.74 10.15 0.42
CA LYS A 49 -17.07 11.47 1.00
C LYS A 49 -17.96 11.37 2.24
N LEU A 50 -18.82 10.36 2.34
CA LEU A 50 -19.75 10.16 3.45
C LEU A 50 -19.16 9.22 4.50
N LEU A 51 -18.48 8.16 4.06
CA LEU A 51 -18.04 7.07 4.95
C LEU A 51 -16.57 7.19 5.39
N GLY A 52 -15.80 8.13 4.81
CA GLY A 52 -14.38 8.26 5.10
C GLY A 52 -13.55 7.14 4.47
N MET A 53 -12.51 6.67 5.18
CA MET A 53 -11.62 5.63 4.68
C MET A 53 -12.30 4.26 4.73
N ILE A 54 -12.59 3.68 3.55
CA ILE A 54 -13.15 2.34 3.44
C ILE A 54 -12.06 1.32 3.73
N LYS A 55 -12.26 0.42 4.70
CA LYS A 55 -11.36 -0.70 4.98
C LYS A 55 -11.84 -1.96 4.26
N PRO A 56 -10.94 -2.78 3.70
CA PRO A 56 -11.27 -4.03 3.02
C PRO A 56 -11.66 -5.13 4.02
#